data_AF-A0A450WGT1-F1
#
_entry.id   AF-A0A450WGT1-F1
#
_cell.length_a   1.000
_cell.length_b   1.000
_cell.length_c   1.000
_cell.angle_alpha   90.00
_cell.angle_beta   90.00
_cell.angle_gamma   90.00
#
_symmetry.space_group_name_H-M   'P 1'
#
loop_
_entity.id
_entity.type
_entity.pdbx_description
1 polymer ?
#
loop_
_entity_poly.entity_id
_entity_poly.type
_entity_poly.pdbx_seq_one_letter_code
_entity_poly.pdbx_strand_id
1 'polypeptide(L)'
;MDPTDFLNFTDFAKLSSVYGKWLTAIGTVNTTVLALVLTLTKKETLSEDGKKHYYVTLIQALFTGIFVCFIGSLLMGEAGAVREPGNVFHLFRVASVTIHVAAILFFLSMILLAIVHQDTLKTPSVPVIIFYFFVTAGVASLLWTSSMVYNSWEMIEGIPATAGIGPMLLAITVIIGAYFAVGRYLFITTSFPAPFVFCAFSSMVSLITFVLVLEFSLGEAIYPSMLPIDIAIYAIGILLPVMSVIHLGRGIAAPYRKALRQPAG
;
A
#
# COMPACT_ATOMS: atom_id res chain seq x y z
N MET A 1 -22.41 -11.35 -8.57
CA MET A 1 -23.00 -10.03 -8.89
C MET A 1 -22.56 -9.77 -10.32
N ASP A 2 -23.47 -9.36 -11.20
CA ASP A 2 -23.11 -9.02 -12.58
C ASP A 2 -22.08 -7.85 -12.55
N PRO A 3 -21.01 -7.85 -13.36
CA PRO A 3 -20.06 -6.74 -13.43
C PRO A 3 -20.71 -5.37 -13.68
N THR A 4 -21.81 -5.30 -14.43
CA THR A 4 -22.55 -4.03 -14.61
C THR A 4 -23.28 -3.61 -13.34
N ASP A 5 -23.79 -4.58 -12.56
CA ASP A 5 -24.39 -4.29 -11.26
C ASP A 5 -23.35 -3.77 -10.25
N PHE A 6 -22.12 -4.27 -10.32
CA PHE A 6 -21.02 -3.82 -9.45
C PHE A 6 -20.63 -2.36 -9.70
N LEU A 7 -20.52 -1.95 -10.97
CA LEU A 7 -20.27 -0.56 -11.37
C LEU A 7 -21.43 0.38 -11.02
N ASN A 8 -22.66 -0.13 -11.08
CA ASN A 8 -23.86 0.63 -10.72
C ASN A 8 -24.07 0.73 -9.20
N PHE A 9 -23.60 -0.27 -8.44
CA PHE A 9 -23.70 -0.28 -6.98
C PHE A 9 -22.67 0.64 -6.31
N THR A 10 -21.46 0.73 -6.87
CA THR A 10 -20.37 1.51 -6.26
C THR A 10 -20.09 2.79 -7.06
N ASP A 11 -20.35 3.95 -6.46
CA ASP A 11 -19.95 5.24 -7.01
C ASP A 11 -18.43 5.44 -6.84
N PHE A 12 -17.66 4.96 -7.81
CA PHE A 12 -16.21 5.04 -7.82
C PHE A 12 -15.68 6.47 -7.90
N ALA A 13 -16.42 7.42 -8.47
CA ALA A 13 -15.98 8.81 -8.56
C ALA A 13 -16.01 9.45 -7.17
N LYS A 14 -17.13 9.26 -6.47
CA LYS A 14 -17.27 9.70 -5.08
C LYS A 14 -16.28 8.99 -4.16
N LEU A 15 -16.10 7.67 -4.34
CA LEU A 15 -15.17 6.88 -3.54
C LEU A 15 -13.72 7.37 -3.74
N SER A 16 -13.32 7.64 -4.99
CA SER A 16 -12.01 8.24 -5.32
C SER A 16 -11.82 9.57 -4.60
N SER A 17 -12.80 10.48 -4.68
CA SER A 17 -12.73 11.79 -4.01
C SER A 17 -12.57 11.66 -2.49
N VAL A 18 -13.29 10.71 -1.87
CA VAL A 18 -13.19 10.45 -0.42
C VAL A 18 -11.79 9.91 -0.07
N TYR A 19 -11.27 8.96 -0.83
CA TYR A 19 -9.93 8.42 -0.57
C TYR A 19 -8.81 9.42 -0.86
N GLY A 20 -8.96 10.31 -1.83
CA GLY A 20 -8.01 11.41 -2.06
C GLY A 20 -7.89 12.33 -0.84
N LYS A 21 -9.03 12.64 -0.21
CA LYS A 21 -9.05 13.42 1.06
C LYS A 21 -8.45 12.63 2.22
N TRP A 22 -8.77 11.35 2.33
CA TRP A 22 -8.21 10.48 3.36
C TRP A 22 -6.68 10.37 3.24
N LEU A 23 -6.15 10.16 2.03
CA LEU A 23 -4.71 10.12 1.77
C LEU A 23 -4.02 11.44 2.11
N THR A 24 -4.65 12.56 1.78
CA THR A 24 -4.16 13.90 2.17
C THR A 24 -4.07 14.04 3.70
N ALA A 25 -5.09 13.57 4.42
CA ALA A 25 -5.11 13.60 5.87
C ALA A 25 -4.02 12.69 6.48
N ILE A 26 -3.89 11.45 6.01
CA ILE A 26 -2.84 10.52 6.48
C ILE A 26 -1.44 11.04 6.16
N GLY A 27 -1.23 11.62 4.97
CA GLY A 27 0.04 12.26 4.61
C GLY A 27 0.39 13.42 5.55
N THR A 28 -0.61 14.23 5.93
CA THR A 28 -0.45 15.32 6.89
C THR A 28 -0.09 14.80 8.29
N VAL A 29 -0.77 13.73 8.74
CA VAL A 29 -0.45 13.05 10.01
C VAL A 29 0.98 12.53 9.99
N ASN A 30 1.39 11.81 8.93
CA ASN A 30 2.75 11.29 8.81
C ASN A 30 3.80 12.40 8.81
N THR A 31 3.54 13.52 8.12
CA THR A 31 4.43 14.70 8.11
C THR A 31 4.57 15.31 9.50
N THR A 32 3.44 15.44 10.20
CA THR A 32 3.40 16.00 11.56
C THR A 32 4.16 15.09 12.54
N VAL A 33 3.90 13.79 12.49
CA VAL A 33 4.59 12.80 13.34
C VAL A 33 6.08 12.79 13.02
N LEU A 34 6.48 12.85 11.75
CA LEU A 34 7.89 12.92 11.36
C LEU A 34 8.56 14.17 11.94
N ALA A 35 7.93 15.35 11.81
CA ALA A 35 8.44 16.59 12.38
C ALA A 35 8.60 16.49 13.91
N LEU A 36 7.61 15.92 14.61
CA LEU A 36 7.67 15.72 16.06
C LEU A 36 8.77 14.74 16.46
N VAL A 37 8.87 13.60 15.79
CA VAL A 37 9.89 12.58 16.05
C VAL A 37 11.30 13.15 15.83
N LEU A 38 11.53 13.89 14.75
CA LEU A 38 12.82 14.53 14.48
C LEU A 38 13.17 15.64 15.48
N THR A 39 12.17 16.33 16.05
CA THR A 39 12.39 17.46 16.98
C THR A 39 12.51 17.00 18.43
N LEU A 40 11.74 16.00 18.85
CA LEU A 40 11.57 15.63 20.26
C LEU A 40 12.46 14.45 20.69
N THR A 41 12.95 13.63 19.75
CA THR A 41 13.79 12.48 20.10
C THR A 41 15.20 12.94 20.47
N LYS A 42 15.56 12.77 21.75
CA LYS A 42 16.88 13.12 22.28
C LYS A 42 17.92 12.04 21.95
N LYS A 43 19.19 12.46 21.80
CA LYS A 43 20.34 11.54 21.59
C LYS A 43 20.43 10.43 22.65
N GLU A 44 20.09 10.75 23.90
CA GLU A 44 20.08 9.80 25.03
C GLU A 44 19.03 8.69 24.84
N THR A 45 17.89 8.98 24.21
CA THR A 45 16.85 7.98 23.90
C THR A 45 17.31 6.98 22.83
N LEU A 46 18.34 7.34 22.06
CA LEU A 46 18.91 6.55 20.97
C LEU A 46 20.18 5.78 21.38
N SER A 47 20.66 5.92 22.63
CA SER A 47 21.87 5.25 23.12
C SER A 47 21.65 3.82 23.60
N GLU A 48 20.40 3.38 23.76
CA GLU A 48 20.09 1.95 23.91
C GLU A 48 20.21 1.28 22.55
N ASP A 49 21.20 0.39 22.39
CA ASP A 49 21.62 -0.24 21.13
C ASP A 49 20.50 -0.96 20.32
N GLY A 50 19.29 -1.11 20.88
CA GLY A 50 18.11 -1.62 20.15
C GLY A 50 17.16 -0.54 19.57
N LYS A 51 17.03 0.63 20.20
CA LYS A 51 16.00 1.64 19.83
C LYS A 51 16.37 2.44 18.58
N LYS A 52 17.67 2.59 18.29
CA LYS A 52 18.17 3.31 17.11
C LYS A 52 17.69 2.68 15.80
N HIS A 53 17.65 1.35 15.73
CA HIS A 53 17.17 0.65 14.53
C HIS A 53 15.68 0.90 14.28
N TYR A 54 14.85 0.85 15.33
CA TYR A 54 13.42 1.15 15.24
C TYR A 54 13.16 2.61 14.88
N TYR A 55 13.95 3.55 15.40
CA TYR A 55 13.86 4.96 15.07
C TYR A 55 14.16 5.24 13.59
N VAL A 56 15.24 4.66 13.04
CA VAL A 56 15.56 4.81 11.61
C VAL A 56 14.46 4.19 10.75
N THR A 57 13.97 3.01 11.14
CA THR A 57 12.87 2.32 10.44
C THR A 57 11.58 3.14 10.49
N LEU A 58 11.29 3.83 11.60
CA LEU A 58 10.14 4.73 11.74
C LEU A 58 10.23 5.90 10.77
N ILE A 59 11.40 6.56 10.69
CA ILE A 59 11.63 7.66 9.76
C ILE A 59 11.42 7.19 8.31
N GLN A 60 11.97 6.04 7.95
CA GLN A 60 11.80 5.46 6.61
C GLN A 60 10.32 5.16 6.30
N ALA A 61 9.59 4.58 7.26
CA ALA A 61 8.17 4.31 7.12
C ALA A 61 7.35 5.59 6.93
N LEU A 62 7.62 6.63 7.72
CA LEU A 62 6.94 7.92 7.63
C LEU A 62 7.24 8.64 6.30
N PHE A 63 8.50 8.72 5.88
CA PHE A 63 8.86 9.33 4.59
C PHE A 63 8.23 8.59 3.42
N THR A 64 8.31 7.26 3.41
CA THR A 64 7.67 6.44 2.37
C THR A 64 6.16 6.64 2.41
N GLY A 65 5.55 6.71 3.60
CA GLY A 65 4.12 6.97 3.77
C GLY A 65 3.70 8.32 3.22
N ILE A 66 4.45 9.39 3.47
CA ILE A 66 4.20 10.74 2.92
C ILE A 66 4.25 10.71 1.40
N PHE A 67 5.29 10.07 0.84
CA PHE A 67 5.46 9.96 -0.60
C PHE A 67 4.30 9.21 -1.28
N VAL A 68 3.90 8.06 -0.71
CA VAL A 68 2.78 7.26 -1.19
C VAL A 68 1.46 8.04 -1.08
N CYS A 69 1.24 8.75 0.03
CA CYS A 69 0.04 9.56 0.23
C CYS A 69 -0.06 10.71 -0.78
N PHE A 70 1.07 11.35 -1.11
CA PHE A 70 1.13 12.41 -2.11
C PHE A 70 0.78 11.89 -3.50
N ILE A 71 1.41 10.78 -3.95
CA ILE A 71 1.04 10.17 -5.24
C ILE A 71 -0.44 9.80 -5.22
N GLY A 72 -0.87 9.07 -4.19
CA GLY A 72 -2.22 8.54 -4.15
C GLY A 72 -3.30 9.61 -4.10
N SER A 73 -3.07 10.72 -3.39
CA SER A 73 -4.04 11.82 -3.35
C SER A 73 -4.22 12.49 -4.72
N LEU A 74 -3.14 12.64 -5.49
CA LEU A 74 -3.19 13.12 -6.87
C LEU A 74 -3.98 12.16 -7.76
N LEU A 75 -3.60 10.87 -7.77
CA LEU A 75 -4.26 9.87 -8.60
C LEU A 75 -5.77 9.75 -8.30
N MET A 76 -6.12 9.77 -7.01
CA MET A 76 -7.52 9.71 -6.56
C MET A 76 -8.30 10.98 -6.88
N GLY A 77 -7.64 12.14 -6.86
CA GLY A 77 -8.24 13.41 -7.28
C GLY A 77 -8.62 13.38 -8.75
N GLU A 78 -7.68 12.95 -9.61
CA GLU A 78 -7.92 12.83 -11.06
C GLU A 78 -8.97 11.75 -11.38
N ALA A 79 -8.90 10.58 -10.75
CA ALA A 79 -9.91 9.53 -10.94
C ALA A 79 -11.31 10.00 -10.56
N GLY A 80 -11.45 10.80 -9.49
CA GLY A 80 -12.72 11.37 -9.06
C GLY A 80 -13.28 12.46 -9.97
N ALA A 81 -12.47 13.02 -10.88
CA ALA A 81 -12.90 14.04 -11.84
C ALA A 81 -13.45 13.44 -13.16
N VAL A 82 -13.16 12.16 -13.44
CA VAL A 82 -13.66 11.46 -14.62
C VAL A 82 -15.15 11.14 -14.43
N ARG A 83 -15.94 11.26 -15.51
CA ARG A 83 -17.41 11.11 -15.47
C ARG A 83 -17.93 9.76 -15.97
N GLU A 84 -17.16 9.07 -16.80
CA GLU A 84 -17.57 7.79 -17.38
C GLU A 84 -17.32 6.64 -16.38
N PRO A 85 -18.36 5.91 -15.90
CA PRO A 85 -18.23 4.96 -14.79
C PRO A 85 -17.18 3.87 -15.00
N GLY A 86 -17.06 3.32 -16.21
CA GLY A 86 -16.04 2.32 -16.54
C GLY A 86 -14.62 2.87 -16.42
N ASN A 87 -14.39 4.05 -17.01
CA ASN A 87 -13.10 4.74 -16.95
C ASN A 87 -12.70 5.13 -15.53
N VAL A 88 -13.66 5.63 -14.74
CA VAL A 88 -13.44 5.93 -13.32
C VAL A 88 -13.04 4.68 -12.55
N PHE A 89 -13.75 3.56 -12.75
CA PHE A 89 -13.42 2.29 -12.10
C PHE A 89 -11.99 1.84 -12.41
N HIS A 90 -11.57 1.94 -13.67
CA HIS A 90 -10.22 1.56 -14.09
C HIS A 90 -9.14 2.42 -13.43
N LEU A 91 -9.29 3.74 -13.49
CA LEU A 91 -8.37 4.68 -12.85
C LEU A 91 -8.34 4.51 -11.34
N PHE A 92 -9.51 4.32 -10.72
CA PHE A 92 -9.62 4.03 -9.29
C PHE A 92 -8.86 2.77 -8.89
N ARG A 93 -9.03 1.67 -9.65
CA ARG A 93 -8.31 0.41 -9.40
C ARG A 93 -6.81 0.63 -9.41
N VAL A 94 -6.27 1.24 -10.46
CA VAL A 94 -4.82 1.52 -10.56
C VAL A 94 -4.34 2.40 -9.41
N ALA A 95 -5.07 3.48 -9.12
CA ALA A 95 -4.74 4.42 -8.06
C ALA A 95 -4.82 3.80 -6.65
N SER A 96 -5.73 2.84 -6.43
CA SER A 96 -6.03 2.28 -5.11
C SER A 96 -4.88 1.48 -4.49
N VAL A 97 -3.89 1.06 -5.28
CA VAL A 97 -2.60 0.54 -4.77
C VAL A 97 -2.04 1.44 -3.68
N THR A 98 -2.07 2.76 -3.89
CA THR A 98 -1.54 3.74 -2.94
C THR A 98 -2.31 3.81 -1.63
N ILE A 99 -3.63 3.55 -1.63
CA ILE A 99 -4.46 3.46 -0.41
C ILE A 99 -3.94 2.33 0.47
N HIS A 100 -3.77 1.15 -0.11
CA HIS A 100 -3.34 -0.04 0.61
C HIS A 100 -1.92 0.12 1.15
N VAL A 101 -1.01 0.65 0.32
CA VAL A 101 0.37 0.94 0.73
C VAL A 101 0.43 2.00 1.84
N ALA A 102 -0.38 3.07 1.75
CA ALA A 102 -0.43 4.09 2.78
C ALA A 102 -0.95 3.53 4.11
N ALA A 103 -1.99 2.70 4.07
CA ALA A 103 -2.57 2.08 5.27
C ALA A 103 -1.55 1.19 6.00
N ILE A 104 -0.85 0.30 5.28
CA ILE A 104 0.12 -0.60 5.91
C ILE A 104 1.33 0.16 6.49
N LEU A 105 1.79 1.21 5.81
CA LEU A 105 2.89 2.05 6.31
C LEU A 105 2.48 2.88 7.52
N PHE A 106 1.23 3.36 7.56
CA PHE A 106 0.67 4.03 8.72
C PHE A 106 0.67 3.10 9.94
N PHE A 107 0.12 1.89 9.82
CA PHE A 107 0.12 0.92 10.93
C PHE A 107 1.53 0.51 11.36
N LEU A 108 2.45 0.27 10.42
CA LEU A 108 3.85 -0.01 10.74
C LEU A 108 4.48 1.16 11.51
N SER A 109 4.25 2.39 11.08
CA SER A 109 4.74 3.60 11.77
C SER A 109 4.20 3.70 13.18
N MET A 110 2.92 3.36 13.40
CA MET A 110 2.32 3.35 14.73
C MET A 110 2.94 2.29 15.66
N ILE A 111 3.23 1.08 15.15
CA ILE A 111 3.95 0.04 15.91
C ILE A 111 5.33 0.55 16.33
N LEU A 112 6.07 1.11 15.37
CA LEU A 112 7.42 1.62 15.57
C LEU A 112 7.45 2.81 16.55
N LEU A 113 6.51 3.74 16.42
CA LEU A 113 6.36 4.89 17.32
C LEU A 113 6.10 4.41 18.76
N ALA A 114 5.24 3.41 18.94
CA ALA A 114 4.94 2.84 20.25
C ALA A 114 6.17 2.15 20.89
N ILE A 115 7.06 1.58 20.07
CA ILE A 115 8.32 0.98 20.54
C ILE A 115 9.34 2.06 20.91
N VAL A 116 9.55 3.05 20.03
CA VAL A 116 10.52 4.13 20.25
C VAL A 116 10.18 4.93 21.51
N HIS A 117 8.88 5.16 21.77
CA HIS A 117 8.40 5.91 22.93
C HIS A 117 7.76 5.02 24.00
N GLN A 118 8.14 3.75 24.08
CA GLN A 118 7.58 2.79 25.03
C GLN A 118 7.67 3.27 26.49
N ASP A 119 8.77 3.93 26.85
CA ASP A 119 9.00 4.45 28.21
C ASP A 119 7.95 5.49 28.62
N THR A 120 7.40 6.23 27.64
CA THR A 120 6.31 7.19 27.83
C THR A 120 4.95 6.50 27.99
N LEU A 121 4.71 5.44 27.21
CA LEU A 121 3.45 4.69 27.22
C LEU A 121 3.27 3.81 28.47
N LYS A 122 4.37 3.49 29.17
CA LYS A 122 4.40 2.63 30.38
C LYS A 122 3.73 1.26 30.20
N THR A 123 3.46 0.86 28.96
CA THR A 123 2.66 -0.33 28.63
C THR A 123 3.29 -1.07 27.45
N PRO A 124 3.92 -2.23 27.67
CA PRO A 124 4.60 -2.99 26.61
C PRO A 124 3.66 -3.68 25.62
N SER A 125 2.35 -3.72 25.87
CA SER A 125 1.37 -4.42 25.02
C SER A 125 0.89 -3.59 23.82
N VAL A 126 1.04 -2.26 23.84
CA VAL A 126 0.53 -1.35 22.79
C VAL A 126 1.03 -1.72 21.38
N PRO A 127 2.33 -1.98 21.14
CA PRO A 127 2.81 -2.38 19.81
C PRO A 127 2.14 -3.66 19.28
N VAL A 128 1.79 -4.59 20.18
CA VAL A 128 1.16 -5.87 19.81
C VAL A 128 -0.32 -5.67 19.47
N ILE A 129 -1.03 -4.81 20.21
CA ILE A 129 -2.41 -4.45 19.91
C ILE A 129 -2.49 -3.79 18.53
N ILE A 130 -1.61 -2.83 18.25
CA ILE A 130 -1.52 -2.18 16.94
C ILE A 130 -1.20 -3.22 15.84
N PHE A 131 -0.31 -4.18 16.11
CA PHE A 131 -0.02 -5.26 15.17
C PHE A 131 -1.24 -6.13 14.84
N TYR A 132 -2.14 -6.40 15.80
CA TYR A 132 -3.37 -7.12 15.48
C TYR A 132 -4.33 -6.30 14.60
N PHE A 133 -4.51 -5.01 14.89
CA PHE A 133 -5.26 -4.13 13.99
C PHE A 133 -4.63 -4.06 12.59
N PHE A 134 -3.30 -4.05 12.52
CA PHE A 134 -2.56 -4.07 11.27
C PHE A 134 -2.84 -5.36 10.46
N VAL A 135 -2.81 -6.53 11.09
CA VAL A 135 -3.13 -7.80 10.41
C VAL A 135 -4.58 -7.80 9.91
N THR A 136 -5.54 -7.34 10.71
CA THR A 136 -6.94 -7.25 10.30
C THR A 136 -7.13 -6.31 9.11
N ALA A 137 -6.48 -5.14 9.11
CA ALA A 137 -6.48 -4.22 7.98
C ALA A 137 -5.85 -4.85 6.73
N GLY A 138 -4.77 -5.62 6.89
CA GLY A 138 -4.14 -6.39 5.81
C GLY A 138 -5.08 -7.44 5.20
N VAL A 139 -5.81 -8.19 6.02
CA VAL A 139 -6.80 -9.16 5.53
C VAL A 139 -7.94 -8.46 4.79
N ALA A 140 -8.48 -7.37 5.34
CA ALA A 140 -9.51 -6.57 4.67
C ALA A 140 -9.02 -6.02 3.31
N SER A 141 -7.77 -5.54 3.27
CA SER A 141 -7.09 -5.09 2.06
C SER A 141 -7.02 -6.19 0.99
N LEU A 142 -6.64 -7.41 1.38
CA LEU A 142 -6.55 -8.54 0.45
C LEU A 142 -7.93 -8.99 -0.03
N LEU A 143 -8.96 -8.99 0.83
CA LEU A 143 -10.34 -9.30 0.43
C LEU A 143 -10.87 -8.27 -0.57
N TRP A 144 -10.61 -6.98 -0.33
CA TRP A 144 -10.93 -5.90 -1.28
C TRP A 144 -10.22 -6.11 -2.62
N THR A 145 -8.93 -6.42 -2.57
CA THR A 145 -8.12 -6.68 -3.77
C THR A 145 -8.69 -7.84 -4.57
N SER A 146 -8.96 -8.97 -3.93
CA SER A 146 -9.55 -10.15 -4.57
C SER A 146 -10.91 -9.85 -5.19
N SER A 147 -11.76 -9.06 -4.52
CA SER A 147 -13.05 -8.65 -5.06
C SER A 147 -12.91 -7.79 -6.32
N MET A 148 -12.01 -6.81 -6.31
CA MET A 148 -11.74 -5.95 -7.47
C MET A 148 -11.13 -6.72 -8.65
N VAL A 149 -10.21 -7.65 -8.37
CA VAL A 149 -9.63 -8.55 -9.39
C VAL A 149 -10.70 -9.43 -10.01
N TYR A 150 -11.54 -10.07 -9.18
CA TYR A 150 -12.63 -10.93 -9.65
C TYR A 150 -13.60 -10.17 -10.57
N ASN A 151 -14.11 -9.02 -10.12
CA ASN A 151 -15.04 -8.23 -10.93
C ASN A 151 -14.38 -7.68 -12.20
N SER A 152 -13.10 -7.33 -12.15
CA SER A 152 -12.35 -6.90 -13.34
C SER A 152 -12.13 -8.04 -14.34
N TRP A 153 -12.02 -9.28 -13.85
CA TRP A 153 -11.81 -10.46 -14.67
C TRP A 153 -13.09 -10.88 -15.40
N GLU A 154 -14.23 -10.88 -14.69
CA GLU A 154 -15.55 -11.14 -15.28
C GLU A 154 -15.89 -10.14 -16.41
N MET A 155 -15.43 -8.88 -16.32
CA MET A 155 -15.55 -7.90 -17.42
C MET A 155 -14.75 -8.28 -18.67
N ILE A 156 -13.75 -9.16 -18.57
CA ILE A 156 -12.93 -9.65 -19.69
C ILE A 156 -13.58 -10.86 -20.38
N GLU A 157 -14.35 -11.69 -19.67
CA GLU A 157 -14.80 -13.04 -20.12
C GLU A 157 -15.79 -13.06 -21.33
N GLY A 158 -15.96 -11.95 -22.05
CA GLY A 158 -16.53 -11.91 -23.41
C GLY A 158 -15.49 -11.99 -24.55
N ILE A 159 -14.19 -12.02 -24.24
CA ILE A 159 -13.06 -12.08 -25.19
C ILE A 159 -12.42 -13.47 -25.11
N PRO A 160 -12.03 -14.14 -26.22
CA PRO A 160 -11.65 -15.56 -26.20
C PRO A 160 -10.54 -15.90 -25.19
N ALA A 161 -10.89 -16.73 -24.19
CA ALA A 161 -10.02 -17.12 -23.06
C ALA A 161 -8.74 -17.89 -23.46
N THR A 162 -8.61 -18.30 -24.72
CA THR A 162 -7.49 -19.13 -25.20
C THR A 162 -6.21 -18.34 -25.51
N ALA A 163 -6.25 -17.00 -25.51
CA ALA A 163 -5.08 -16.15 -25.80
C ALA A 163 -4.40 -15.52 -24.56
N GLY A 164 -5.00 -15.61 -23.36
CA GLY A 164 -4.65 -14.71 -22.24
C GLY A 164 -3.74 -15.27 -21.13
N ILE A 165 -3.74 -16.59 -20.88
CA ILE A 165 -3.07 -17.13 -19.68
C ILE A 165 -1.54 -17.07 -19.79
N GLY A 166 -0.98 -17.45 -20.95
CA GLY A 166 0.47 -17.43 -21.17
C GLY A 166 1.09 -16.02 -21.04
N PRO A 167 0.58 -15.03 -21.79
CA PRO A 167 1.04 -13.64 -21.69
C PRO A 167 0.83 -13.02 -20.29
N MET A 168 -0.27 -13.34 -19.60
CA MET A 168 -0.52 -12.87 -18.23
C MET A 168 0.49 -13.47 -17.24
N LEU A 169 0.76 -14.78 -17.33
CA LEU A 169 1.70 -15.45 -16.43
C LEU A 169 3.14 -14.97 -16.67
N LEU A 170 3.49 -14.68 -17.93
CA LEU A 170 4.74 -14.01 -18.29
C LEU A 170 4.79 -12.58 -17.70
N ALA A 171 3.73 -11.78 -17.86
CA ALA A 171 3.67 -10.42 -17.31
C ALA A 171 3.80 -10.42 -15.79
N ILE A 172 3.10 -11.32 -15.08
CA ILE A 172 3.22 -11.50 -13.62
C ILE A 172 4.67 -11.84 -13.25
N THR A 173 5.28 -12.79 -13.95
CA THR A 173 6.67 -13.23 -13.67
C THR A 173 7.66 -12.08 -13.90
N VAL A 174 7.50 -11.32 -14.98
CA VAL A 174 8.32 -10.15 -15.30
C VAL A 174 8.14 -9.05 -14.25
N ILE A 175 6.90 -8.74 -13.86
CA ILE A 175 6.61 -7.73 -12.83
C ILE A 175 7.26 -8.15 -11.50
N ILE A 176 7.02 -9.38 -11.04
CA ILE A 176 7.64 -9.89 -9.80
C ILE A 176 9.17 -9.84 -9.90
N GLY A 177 9.74 -10.29 -11.02
CA GLY A 177 11.18 -10.26 -11.28
C GLY A 177 11.76 -8.84 -11.20
N ALA A 178 11.08 -7.85 -11.80
CA ALA A 178 11.47 -6.45 -11.74
C ALA A 178 11.43 -5.91 -10.31
N TYR A 179 10.40 -6.23 -9.53
CA TYR A 179 10.31 -5.84 -8.12
C TYR A 179 11.48 -6.40 -7.31
N PHE A 180 11.80 -7.69 -7.46
CA PHE A 180 12.94 -8.30 -6.77
C PHE A 180 14.28 -7.74 -7.23
N ALA A 181 14.47 -7.48 -8.52
CA ALA A 181 15.69 -6.91 -9.06
C ALA A 181 15.94 -5.49 -8.53
N VAL A 182 14.93 -4.62 -8.58
CA VAL A 182 14.99 -3.24 -8.07
C VAL A 182 15.17 -3.25 -6.54
N GLY A 183 14.41 -4.09 -5.83
CA GLY A 183 14.53 -4.29 -4.38
C GLY A 183 15.94 -4.69 -3.96
N ARG A 184 16.51 -5.69 -4.63
CA ARG A 184 17.87 -6.16 -4.36
C ARG A 184 18.92 -5.10 -4.69
N TYR A 185 18.78 -4.43 -5.84
CA TYR A 185 19.72 -3.38 -6.26
C TYR A 185 19.75 -2.23 -5.24
N LEU A 186 18.59 -1.72 -4.83
CA LEU A 186 18.49 -0.63 -3.86
C LEU A 186 18.96 -1.05 -2.47
N PHE A 187 18.64 -2.27 -2.04
CA PHE A 187 19.12 -2.78 -0.76
C PHE A 187 20.66 -2.84 -0.71
N ILE A 188 21.30 -3.37 -1.77
CA ILE A 188 22.76 -3.46 -1.85
C ILE A 188 23.42 -2.08 -1.91
N THR A 189 22.84 -1.13 -2.64
CA THR A 189 23.46 0.18 -2.88
C THR A 189 23.20 1.21 -1.78
N THR A 190 22.05 1.14 -1.10
CA THR A 190 21.61 2.19 -0.16
C THR A 190 21.29 1.67 1.24
N SER A 191 21.33 0.34 1.47
CA SER A 191 20.83 -0.31 2.69
C SER A 191 19.34 0.00 2.98
N PHE A 192 18.58 0.49 2.00
CA PHE A 192 17.17 0.78 2.15
C PHE A 192 16.37 -0.53 2.23
N PRO A 193 15.57 -0.76 3.30
CA PRO A 193 14.91 -2.05 3.49
C PRO A 193 13.93 -2.39 2.37
N ALA A 194 13.98 -3.64 1.91
CA ALA A 194 13.15 -4.14 0.81
C ALA A 194 11.63 -3.85 0.97
N PRO A 195 11.01 -3.95 2.17
CA PRO A 195 9.58 -3.62 2.32
C PRO A 195 9.24 -2.19 1.90
N PHE A 196 10.10 -1.21 2.21
CA PHE A 196 9.88 0.19 1.82
C PHE A 196 10.12 0.40 0.32
N VAL A 197 11.09 -0.32 -0.27
CA VAL A 197 11.26 -0.33 -1.74
C VAL A 197 10.00 -0.82 -2.42
N PHE A 198 9.44 -1.95 -1.98
CA PHE A 198 8.22 -2.48 -2.59
C PHE A 198 7.05 -1.49 -2.48
N CYS A 199 6.91 -0.81 -1.34
CA CYS A 199 5.90 0.24 -1.17
C CYS A 199 6.07 1.42 -2.15
N ALA A 200 7.28 1.99 -2.20
CA ALA A 200 7.58 3.13 -3.06
C ALA A 200 7.46 2.76 -4.53
N PHE A 201 8.03 1.62 -4.92
CA PHE A 201 8.01 1.13 -6.31
C PHE A 201 6.58 0.80 -6.76
N SER A 202 5.76 0.17 -5.91
CA SER A 202 4.34 -0.08 -6.24
C SER A 202 3.57 1.20 -6.52
N SER A 203 3.85 2.25 -5.75
CA SER A 203 3.21 3.56 -5.93
C SER A 203 3.69 4.28 -7.19
N MET A 204 4.98 4.14 -7.52
CA MET A 204 5.53 4.64 -8.78
C MET A 204 4.97 3.92 -10.00
N VAL A 205 4.90 2.59 -9.97
CA VAL A 205 4.31 1.80 -11.05
C VAL A 205 2.83 2.15 -11.20
N SER A 206 2.09 2.27 -10.10
CA SER A 206 0.69 2.74 -10.10
C SER A 206 0.56 4.13 -10.75
N LEU A 207 1.43 5.09 -10.42
CA LEU A 207 1.45 6.42 -11.06
C LEU A 207 1.71 6.33 -12.57
N ILE A 208 2.73 5.59 -12.99
CA ILE A 208 3.08 5.45 -14.40
C ILE A 208 1.93 4.80 -15.17
N THR A 209 1.38 3.70 -14.66
CA THR A 209 0.22 3.02 -15.25
C THR A 209 -0.98 3.96 -15.30
N PHE A 210 -1.23 4.74 -14.26
CA PHE A 210 -2.34 5.69 -14.23
C PHE A 210 -2.22 6.74 -15.33
N VAL A 211 -1.05 7.36 -15.47
CA VAL A 211 -0.79 8.34 -16.54
C VAL A 211 -0.95 7.70 -17.92
N LEU A 212 -0.44 6.46 -18.10
CA LEU A 212 -0.58 5.75 -19.35
C LEU A 212 -2.05 5.47 -19.72
N VAL A 213 -2.85 5.05 -18.73
CA VAL A 213 -4.28 4.80 -18.93
C VAL A 213 -5.02 6.11 -19.21
N LEU A 214 -4.78 7.13 -18.40
CA LEU A 214 -5.45 8.44 -18.50
C LEU A 214 -5.19 9.13 -19.85
N GLU A 215 -3.92 9.19 -20.27
CA GLU A 215 -3.52 9.98 -21.45
C GLU A 215 -3.66 9.22 -22.77
N PHE A 216 -3.41 7.92 -22.78
CA PHE A 216 -3.25 7.16 -24.04
C PHE A 216 -4.28 6.06 -24.24
N SER A 217 -5.03 5.67 -23.22
CA SER A 217 -5.90 4.50 -23.32
C SER A 217 -7.39 4.79 -23.17
N LEU A 218 -7.75 5.91 -22.54
CA LEU A 218 -9.14 6.31 -22.38
C LEU A 218 -9.78 6.60 -23.76
N GLY A 219 -10.80 5.81 -24.11
CA GLY A 219 -11.53 5.95 -25.37
C GLY A 219 -10.92 5.23 -26.58
N GLU A 220 -9.79 4.52 -26.41
CA GLU A 220 -9.16 3.76 -27.50
C GLU A 220 -9.62 2.29 -27.54
N ALA A 221 -9.78 1.76 -28.75
CA ALA A 221 -10.19 0.37 -29.00
C ALA A 221 -9.15 -0.69 -28.56
N ILE A 222 -7.91 -0.28 -28.29
CA ILE A 222 -6.79 -1.17 -27.90
C ILE A 222 -6.86 -1.52 -26.40
N TYR A 223 -7.55 -0.72 -25.60
CA TYR A 223 -7.58 -0.86 -24.13
C TYR A 223 -8.00 -2.24 -23.59
N PRO A 224 -8.98 -2.97 -24.17
CA PRO A 224 -9.38 -4.29 -23.67
C PRO A 224 -8.21 -5.29 -23.62
N SER A 225 -7.19 -5.12 -24.47
CA SER A 225 -5.99 -5.97 -24.49
C SER A 225 -4.99 -5.69 -23.37
N MET A 226 -5.01 -4.49 -22.78
CA MET A 226 -4.11 -4.08 -21.69
C MET A 226 -4.71 -4.34 -20.30
N LEU A 227 -6.02 -4.59 -20.21
CA LEU A 227 -6.73 -4.84 -18.95
C LEU A 227 -6.10 -5.94 -18.06
N PRO A 228 -5.64 -7.10 -18.58
CA PRO A 228 -5.00 -8.13 -17.77
C PRO A 228 -3.70 -7.66 -17.11
N ILE A 229 -2.94 -6.79 -17.78
CA ILE A 229 -1.68 -6.24 -17.26
C ILE A 229 -2.00 -5.26 -16.12
N ASP A 230 -2.99 -4.40 -16.28
CA ASP A 230 -3.44 -3.47 -15.22
C ASP A 230 -3.92 -4.22 -13.97
N ILE A 231 -4.67 -5.32 -14.16
CA ILE A 231 -5.12 -6.19 -13.06
C ILE A 231 -3.92 -6.83 -12.35
N ALA A 232 -2.92 -7.31 -13.11
CA ALA A 232 -1.70 -7.88 -12.52
C ALA A 232 -0.89 -6.83 -11.74
N ILE A 233 -0.72 -5.63 -12.30
CA ILE A 233 -0.04 -4.50 -11.63
C ILE A 233 -0.76 -4.14 -10.33
N TYR A 234 -2.09 -4.05 -10.36
CA TYR A 234 -2.92 -3.79 -9.18
C TYR A 234 -2.74 -4.87 -8.10
N ALA A 235 -2.91 -6.15 -8.47
CA ALA A 235 -2.83 -7.25 -7.52
C ALA A 235 -1.42 -7.40 -6.91
N ILE A 236 -0.38 -7.37 -7.74
CA ILE A 236 1.01 -7.52 -7.29
C ILE A 236 1.46 -6.29 -6.50
N GLY A 237 1.09 -5.09 -6.96
CA GLY A 237 1.39 -3.82 -6.31
C GLY A 237 0.76 -3.67 -4.92
N ILE A 238 -0.24 -4.48 -4.57
CA ILE A 238 -0.80 -4.56 -3.22
C ILE A 238 -0.21 -5.75 -2.45
N LEU A 239 -0.21 -6.93 -3.06
CA LEU A 239 0.19 -8.17 -2.39
C LEU A 239 1.63 -8.09 -1.88
N LEU A 240 2.58 -7.61 -2.70
CA LEU A 240 3.99 -7.56 -2.32
C LEU A 240 4.24 -6.59 -1.15
N PRO A 241 3.78 -5.32 -1.19
CA PRO A 241 3.89 -4.44 -0.03
C PRO A 241 3.20 -4.99 1.21
N VAL A 242 1.94 -5.43 1.11
CA VAL A 242 1.18 -5.92 2.28
C VAL A 242 1.91 -7.08 2.95
N MET A 243 2.30 -8.10 2.19
CA MET A 243 2.97 -9.28 2.75
C MET A 243 4.33 -8.94 3.34
N SER A 244 5.13 -8.11 2.67
CA SER A 244 6.46 -7.73 3.14
C SER A 244 6.44 -6.86 4.41
N VAL A 245 5.53 -5.89 4.47
CA VAL A 245 5.38 -4.99 5.64
C VAL A 245 4.75 -5.73 6.82
N ILE A 246 3.78 -6.63 6.61
CA ILE A 246 3.25 -7.49 7.68
C ILE A 246 4.34 -8.42 8.22
N HIS A 247 5.16 -9.01 7.34
CA HIS A 247 6.28 -9.83 7.76
C HIS A 247 7.29 -9.04 8.62
N LEU A 248 7.63 -7.82 8.20
CA LEU A 248 8.48 -6.91 8.98
C LEU A 248 7.83 -6.56 10.33
N GLY A 249 6.56 -6.15 10.33
CA GLY A 249 5.80 -5.82 11.54
C GLY A 249 5.71 -6.99 12.51
N ARG A 250 5.61 -8.23 12.01
CA ARG A 250 5.63 -9.45 12.82
C ARG A 250 6.96 -9.60 13.56
N GLY A 251 8.08 -9.39 12.86
CA GLY A 251 9.42 -9.43 13.46
C GLY A 251 9.61 -8.36 14.53
N ILE A 252 9.14 -7.13 14.24
CA ILE A 252 9.21 -5.99 15.16
C ILE A 252 8.35 -6.21 16.42
N ALA A 253 7.13 -6.74 16.28
CA ALA A 253 6.22 -6.94 17.40
C ALA A 253 6.49 -8.23 18.21
N ALA A 254 7.27 -9.18 17.68
CA ALA A 254 7.50 -10.48 18.32
C ALA A 254 8.06 -10.41 19.75
N PRO A 255 9.06 -9.56 20.07
CA PRO A 255 9.61 -9.46 21.43
C PRO A 255 8.57 -9.05 22.48
N TYR A 256 7.56 -8.29 22.05
CA TYR A 256 6.55 -7.69 22.92
C TYR A 256 5.36 -8.61 23.23
N ARG A 257 5.22 -9.75 22.53
CA ARG A 257 4.07 -10.67 22.72
C ARG A 257 3.94 -11.24 24.12
N LYS A 258 5.05 -11.37 24.86
CA LYS A 258 5.03 -11.88 26.24
C LYS A 258 4.24 -10.95 27.18
N ALA A 259 4.16 -9.66 26.86
CA ALA A 259 3.41 -8.67 27.63
C ALA A 259 1.90 -8.91 27.67
N LEU A 260 1.31 -9.58 26.67
CA LEU A 260 -0.12 -9.91 26.64
C LEU A 260 -0.47 -11.12 27.52
N ARG A 261 0.53 -11.89 27.98
CA ARG A 261 0.33 -13.13 28.73
C ARG A 261 0.45 -12.94 30.24
N GLN A 262 0.90 -11.76 30.70
CA GLN A 262 0.96 -11.46 32.11
C GLN A 262 -0.42 -10.94 32.55
N PRO A 263 -1.08 -11.58 33.52
CA PRO A 263 -2.35 -11.07 34.04
C PRO A 263 -2.14 -9.67 34.59
N ALA A 264 -3.10 -8.78 34.35
CA ALA A 264 -3.10 -7.46 34.97
C ALA A 264 -3.05 -7.66 36.49
N GLY A 265 -1.94 -7.22 37.09
CA GLY A 265 -1.78 -7.16 38.54
C GLY A 265 -2.68 -6.10 39.14
#